data_AF-A0A0A3XN09-F1
#
_entry.id   AF-A0A0A3XN09-F1
#
_cell.length_a   1.000
_cell.length_b   1.000
_cell.length_c   1.000
_cell.angle_alpha   90.00
_cell.angle_beta   90.00
_cell.angle_gamma   90.00
#
_symmetry.space_group_name_H-M   'P 1'
#
loop_
_entity.id
_entity.type
_entity.pdbx_description
1 polymer ?
#
loop_
_entity_poly.entity_id
_entity_poly.type
_entity_poly.pdbx_seq_one_letter_code
_entity_poly.pdbx_strand_id
1 'polypeptide(L)'
;MGELAMTEHTNQDPIFAAIERHREVSAQLAAAMAVSTKLMNGPEFEAADTVSRTRAEDLEACGASLIRSEPTTLAGAIALTRYVASLGEWQMPTDDPHAEEAPRDLSDDWRRKVLLTTLANALDKISAKEQVITRAPG
;
A
#
# COMPACT_ATOMS: atom_id res chain seq x y z
N MET A 1 -19.85 22.23 -23.15
CA MET A 1 -19.51 22.06 -21.73
C MET A 1 -18.82 20.71 -21.56
N GLY A 2 -17.55 20.58 -21.98
CA GLY A 2 -16.92 19.25 -22.07
C GLY A 2 -15.40 19.24 -22.19
N GLU A 3 -14.71 20.27 -21.70
CA GLU A 3 -13.24 20.38 -21.86
C GLU A 3 -12.51 20.76 -20.57
N LEU A 4 -13.22 20.82 -19.43
CA LEU A 4 -12.63 21.15 -18.13
C LEU A 4 -12.56 19.99 -17.14
N ALA A 5 -13.19 18.84 -17.44
CA ALA A 5 -13.19 17.67 -16.55
C ALA A 5 -12.02 16.70 -16.79
N MET A 6 -11.23 16.91 -17.85
CA MET A 6 -10.16 15.99 -18.26
C MET A 6 -8.77 16.43 -17.78
N THR A 7 -8.68 17.48 -16.96
CA THR A 7 -7.44 18.03 -16.41
C THR A 7 -7.35 17.95 -14.88
N GLU A 8 -8.43 17.66 -14.15
CA GLU A 8 -8.38 17.58 -12.68
C GLU A 8 -7.81 16.25 -12.14
N HIS A 9 -7.85 15.17 -12.92
CA HIS A 9 -7.30 13.87 -12.48
C HIS A 9 -5.77 13.77 -12.57
N THR A 10 -5.11 14.69 -13.28
CA THR A 10 -3.68 14.59 -13.59
C THR A 10 -2.77 15.26 -12.55
N ASN A 11 -3.34 15.88 -11.50
CA ASN A 11 -2.58 16.62 -10.47
C ASN A 11 -2.73 16.05 -9.05
N GLN A 12 -3.33 14.87 -8.90
CA GLN A 12 -3.45 14.23 -7.60
C GLN A 12 -2.21 13.38 -7.32
N ASP A 13 -1.66 13.49 -6.12
CA ASP A 13 -0.48 12.72 -5.69
C ASP A 13 -0.70 11.22 -5.96
N PRO A 14 0.21 10.53 -6.67
CA PRO A 14 0.04 9.12 -7.06
C PRO A 14 -0.22 8.19 -5.86
N ILE A 15 0.19 8.60 -4.66
CA ILE A 15 -0.02 7.81 -3.45
C ILE A 15 -1.50 7.58 -3.13
N PHE A 16 -2.40 8.49 -3.51
CA PHE A 16 -3.84 8.29 -3.28
C PHE A 16 -4.38 7.11 -4.10
N ALA A 17 -3.95 6.97 -5.35
CA ALA A 17 -4.32 5.83 -6.19
C ALA A 17 -3.75 4.51 -5.64
N ALA A 18 -2.51 4.54 -5.13
CA ALA A 18 -1.89 3.37 -4.50
C ALA A 18 -2.64 2.94 -3.23
N ILE A 19 -3.07 3.90 -2.39
CA ILE A 19 -3.89 3.64 -1.19
C ILE A 19 -5.22 3.00 -1.57
N GLU A 20 -5.95 3.55 -2.55
CA GLU A 20 -7.23 2.99 -2.96
C GLU A 20 -7.09 1.59 -3.55
N ARG A 21 -6.05 1.35 -4.35
CA ARG A 21 -5.77 0.02 -4.87
C ARG A 21 -5.49 -0.98 -3.75
N HIS A 22 -4.71 -0.59 -2.74
CA HIS A 22 -4.44 -1.44 -1.59
C HIS A 22 -5.72 -1.76 -0.79
N ARG A 23 -6.61 -0.78 -0.60
CA ARG A 23 -7.92 -0.99 0.04
C ARG A 23 -8.77 -1.99 -0.73
N GLU A 24 -8.83 -1.84 -2.05
CA GLU A 24 -9.59 -2.72 -2.92
C GLU A 24 -9.10 -4.17 -2.82
N VAL A 25 -7.79 -4.40 -2.98
CA VAL A 25 -7.20 -5.74 -2.90
C VAL A 25 -7.36 -6.34 -1.50
N SER A 26 -7.19 -5.54 -0.44
CA SER A 26 -7.46 -5.98 0.94
C SER A 26 -8.90 -6.47 1.12
N ALA A 27 -9.88 -5.74 0.56
CA ALA A 27 -11.29 -6.10 0.64
C ALA A 27 -11.59 -7.37 -0.16
N GLN A 28 -10.94 -7.56 -1.32
CA GLN A 28 -11.08 -8.79 -2.12
C GLN A 28 -10.57 -10.03 -1.37
N LEU A 29 -9.43 -9.93 -0.68
CA LEU A 29 -8.93 -11.02 0.16
C LEU A 29 -9.89 -11.30 1.33
N ALA A 30 -10.34 -10.26 2.04
CA ALA A 30 -11.30 -10.42 3.13
C ALA A 30 -12.60 -11.11 2.67
N ALA A 31 -13.11 -10.75 1.49
CA ALA A 31 -14.27 -11.38 0.89
C ALA A 31 -14.01 -12.87 0.53
N ALA A 32 -12.83 -13.18 -0.02
CA ALA A 32 -12.46 -14.56 -0.34
C ALA A 32 -12.37 -15.44 0.92
N MET A 33 -11.71 -14.95 1.97
CA MET A 33 -11.61 -15.66 3.26
C MET A 33 -13.00 -15.84 3.92
N ALA A 34 -13.90 -14.87 3.77
CA ALA A 34 -15.26 -14.99 4.28
C ALA A 34 -16.10 -16.08 3.57
N VAL A 35 -15.68 -16.53 2.40
CA VAL A 35 -16.27 -17.69 1.70
C VAL A 35 -15.67 -18.99 2.24
N SER A 36 -14.35 -19.12 2.26
CA SER A 36 -13.68 -20.36 2.68
C SER A 36 -14.02 -20.74 4.13
N THR A 37 -14.10 -19.75 5.03
CA THR A 37 -14.46 -19.95 6.45
C THR A 37 -15.85 -20.55 6.69
N LYS A 38 -16.75 -20.55 5.69
CA LYS A 38 -18.10 -21.11 5.79
C LYS A 38 -18.20 -22.54 5.25
N LEU A 39 -17.16 -23.02 4.58
CA LEU A 39 -17.14 -24.32 3.93
C LEU A 39 -16.53 -25.36 4.85
N MET A 40 -17.06 -26.57 4.79
CA MET A 40 -16.40 -27.72 5.41
C MET A 40 -15.22 -28.16 4.56
N ASN A 41 -14.18 -28.70 5.20
CA ASN A 41 -13.03 -29.28 4.51
C ASN A 41 -13.50 -30.28 3.44
N GLY A 42 -13.08 -30.04 2.21
CA GLY A 42 -13.57 -30.74 1.03
C GLY A 42 -13.22 -29.98 -0.27
N PRO A 43 -13.60 -30.51 -1.44
CA PRO A 43 -13.23 -29.93 -2.73
C PRO A 43 -13.62 -28.45 -2.90
N GLU A 44 -14.78 -28.06 -2.37
CA GLU A 44 -15.25 -26.67 -2.42
C GLU A 44 -14.42 -25.75 -1.53
N PHE A 45 -13.98 -26.23 -0.37
CA PHE A 45 -13.05 -25.51 0.49
C PHE A 45 -11.71 -25.31 -0.21
N GLU A 46 -11.13 -26.35 -0.81
CA GLU A 46 -9.85 -26.25 -1.54
C GLU A 46 -9.91 -25.26 -2.70
N ALA A 47 -11.03 -25.22 -3.42
CA ALA A 47 -11.26 -24.24 -4.48
C ALA A 47 -11.33 -22.80 -3.92
N ALA A 48 -12.04 -22.59 -2.81
CA ALA A 48 -12.14 -21.29 -2.16
C ALA A 48 -10.81 -20.85 -1.50
N ASP A 49 -10.04 -21.79 -0.96
CA ASP A 49 -8.72 -21.55 -0.37
C ASP A 49 -7.71 -21.15 -1.45
N THR A 50 -7.74 -21.80 -2.61
CA THR A 50 -6.90 -21.42 -3.76
C THR A 50 -7.15 -19.97 -4.16
N VAL A 51 -8.42 -19.55 -4.24
CA VAL A 51 -8.77 -18.16 -4.54
C VAL A 51 -8.24 -17.21 -3.46
N SER A 52 -8.42 -17.56 -2.19
CA SER A 52 -7.94 -16.75 -1.06
C SER A 52 -6.41 -16.59 -1.09
N ARG A 53 -5.68 -17.66 -1.43
CA ARG A 53 -4.23 -17.65 -1.57
C ARG A 53 -3.76 -16.73 -2.69
N THR A 54 -4.37 -16.82 -3.88
CA THR A 54 -4.07 -15.88 -4.97
C THR A 54 -4.33 -14.43 -4.55
N ARG A 55 -5.40 -14.16 -3.79
CA ARG A 55 -5.67 -12.81 -3.28
C ARG A 55 -4.68 -12.35 -2.21
N ALA A 56 -4.11 -13.28 -1.44
CA ALA A 56 -3.05 -12.97 -0.48
C ALA A 56 -1.76 -12.56 -1.21
N GLU A 57 -1.39 -13.26 -2.28
CA GLU A 57 -0.26 -12.90 -3.14
C GLU A 57 -0.46 -11.54 -3.81
N ASP A 58 -1.68 -11.27 -4.33
CA ASP A 58 -2.05 -9.96 -4.89
C ASP A 58 -1.88 -8.84 -3.84
N LEU A 59 -2.33 -9.08 -2.61
CA LEU A 59 -2.23 -8.12 -1.51
C LEU A 59 -0.77 -7.86 -1.11
N GLU A 60 0.04 -8.92 -1.04
CA GLU A 60 1.46 -8.81 -0.72
C GLU A 60 2.20 -7.97 -1.77
N ALA A 61 2.01 -8.26 -3.05
CA ALA A 61 2.58 -7.47 -4.15
C ALA A 61 2.09 -6.01 -4.12
N CYS A 62 0.80 -5.79 -3.83
CA CYS A 62 0.22 -4.45 -3.74
C CYS A 62 0.78 -3.66 -2.55
N GLY A 63 0.91 -4.28 -1.37
CA GLY A 63 1.48 -3.68 -0.16
C GLY A 63 2.96 -3.33 -0.35
N ALA A 64 3.71 -4.21 -0.99
CA ALA A 64 5.10 -3.99 -1.39
C ALA A 64 5.24 -2.78 -2.34
N SER A 65 4.32 -2.60 -3.29
CA SER A 65 4.28 -1.43 -4.17
C SER A 65 3.88 -0.15 -3.42
N LEU A 66 2.91 -0.23 -2.51
CA LEU A 66 2.45 0.90 -1.69
C LEU A 66 3.58 1.53 -0.87
N ILE A 67 4.34 0.73 -0.11
CA ILE A 67 5.43 1.25 0.75
C ILE A 67 6.62 1.81 -0.02
N ARG A 68 6.73 1.49 -1.32
CA ARG A 68 7.75 2.02 -2.24
C ARG A 68 7.25 3.21 -3.07
N SER A 69 5.96 3.53 -2.98
CA SER A 69 5.37 4.63 -3.73
C SER A 69 5.74 5.95 -3.06
N GLU A 70 6.53 6.76 -3.75
CA GLU A 70 6.95 8.06 -3.24
C GLU A 70 5.80 9.09 -3.37
N PRO A 71 5.32 9.66 -2.25
CA PRO A 71 4.42 10.80 -2.32
C PRO A 71 5.13 12.00 -2.94
N THR A 72 4.41 12.77 -3.74
CA THR A 72 4.96 13.96 -4.42
C THR A 72 4.57 15.27 -3.74
N THR A 73 3.73 15.19 -2.71
CA THR A 73 3.19 16.31 -1.92
C THR A 73 3.23 15.99 -0.43
N LEU A 74 3.24 17.03 0.43
CA LEU A 74 3.15 16.85 1.88
C LEU A 74 1.82 16.20 2.30
N ALA A 75 0.73 16.55 1.62
CA ALA A 75 -0.58 15.94 1.85
C ALA A 75 -0.56 14.43 1.56
N GLY A 76 0.10 14.01 0.47
CA GLY A 76 0.30 12.61 0.13
C GLY A 76 1.17 11.87 1.15
N ALA A 77 2.26 12.49 1.63
CA ALA A 77 3.09 11.91 2.68
C ALA A 77 2.29 11.67 3.98
N ILE A 78 1.52 12.66 4.42
CA ILE A 78 0.63 12.53 5.58
C ILE A 78 -0.41 11.43 5.36
N ALA A 79 -1.01 11.35 4.17
CA ALA A 79 -2.00 10.34 3.83
C ALA A 79 -1.39 8.93 3.89
N LEU A 80 -0.21 8.72 3.32
CA LEU A 80 0.51 7.45 3.37
C LEU A 80 0.82 7.02 4.79
N THR A 81 1.41 7.92 5.60
CA THR A 81 1.78 7.60 6.99
C THR A 81 0.55 7.23 7.81
N ARG A 82 -0.54 7.99 7.69
CA ARG A 82 -1.80 7.70 8.40
C ARG A 82 -2.41 6.39 7.93
N TYR A 83 -2.39 6.12 6.63
CA TYR A 83 -2.96 4.91 6.08
C TYR A 83 -2.18 3.68 6.57
N VAL A 84 -0.86 3.66 6.44
CA VAL A 84 -0.03 2.54 6.91
C VAL A 84 -0.18 2.32 8.42
N ALA A 85 -0.23 3.40 9.22
CA ALA A 85 -0.46 3.30 10.66
C ALA A 85 -1.84 2.72 11.02
N SER A 86 -2.81 2.75 10.10
CA SER A 86 -4.15 2.18 10.29
C SER A 86 -4.29 0.73 9.84
N LEU A 87 -3.29 0.17 9.16
CA LEU A 87 -3.34 -1.19 8.63
C LEU A 87 -3.18 -2.23 9.73
N GLY A 88 -3.95 -3.32 9.63
CA GLY A 88 -3.72 -4.52 10.44
C GLY A 88 -2.49 -5.29 9.98
N GLU A 89 -1.96 -6.17 10.84
CA GLU A 89 -0.74 -6.95 10.54
C GLU A 89 -0.86 -7.76 9.23
N TRP A 90 -2.02 -8.39 8.99
CA TRP A 90 -2.29 -9.20 7.80
C TRP A 90 -2.37 -8.38 6.50
N GLN A 91 -2.51 -7.05 6.60
CA GLN A 91 -2.59 -6.14 5.45
C GLN A 91 -1.21 -5.59 5.06
N MET A 92 -0.17 -5.86 5.84
CA MET A 92 1.20 -5.45 5.54
C MET A 92 1.94 -6.58 4.82
N PRO A 93 2.75 -6.28 3.79
CA PRO A 93 3.45 -7.30 2.98
C PRO A 93 4.36 -8.17 3.83
N THR A 94 4.44 -9.48 3.57
CA THR A 94 5.26 -10.54 4.21
C THR A 94 6.77 -10.29 4.41
N ASP A 95 7.46 -10.90 5.39
CA ASP A 95 8.94 -11.05 5.37
C ASP A 95 9.32 -12.39 4.75
N ASP A 96 8.42 -13.38 4.86
CA ASP A 96 8.52 -14.68 4.23
C ASP A 96 7.13 -15.36 4.25
N PRO A 97 6.52 -15.71 3.10
CA PRO A 97 5.28 -16.47 3.08
C PRO A 97 5.41 -17.91 3.60
N HIS A 98 6.63 -18.39 3.91
CA HIS A 98 6.93 -19.73 4.40
C HIS A 98 7.60 -19.80 5.79
N ALA A 99 7.81 -18.68 6.47
CA ALA A 99 8.38 -18.69 7.82
C ALA A 99 7.32 -19.15 8.84
N GLU A 100 7.27 -20.45 9.10
CA GLU A 100 6.63 -21.01 10.30
C GLU A 100 7.22 -20.32 11.54
N GLU A 101 6.43 -19.45 12.16
CA GLU A 101 6.52 -19.00 13.56
C GLU A 101 7.92 -18.69 14.14
N ALA A 102 8.86 -18.18 13.33
CA ALA A 102 10.08 -17.62 13.89
C ALA A 102 9.75 -16.33 14.65
N PRO A 103 10.32 -16.09 15.84
CA PRO A 103 10.10 -14.85 16.57
C PRO A 103 10.48 -13.68 15.66
N ARG A 104 9.48 -12.84 15.31
CA ARG A 104 9.68 -11.66 14.47
C ARG A 104 10.75 -10.81 15.12
N ASP A 105 11.95 -10.82 14.56
CA ASP A 105 12.98 -9.88 14.97
C ASP A 105 12.56 -8.49 14.49
N LEU A 106 11.89 -7.75 15.36
CA LEU A 106 11.44 -6.38 15.09
C LEU A 106 12.61 -5.44 14.75
N SER A 107 13.86 -5.87 15.00
CA SER A 107 15.08 -5.17 14.60
C SER A 107 15.30 -5.12 13.08
N ASP A 108 14.71 -6.06 12.32
CA ASP A 108 14.93 -6.19 10.87
C ASP A 108 13.62 -6.10 10.06
N ASP A 109 12.66 -5.31 10.56
CA ASP A 109 11.42 -4.99 9.85
C ASP A 109 11.73 -4.18 8.58
N TRP A 110 12.05 -4.90 7.51
CA TRP A 110 12.45 -4.34 6.22
C TRP A 110 11.34 -3.44 5.65
N ARG A 111 10.07 -3.73 5.96
CA ARG A 111 8.90 -2.95 5.52
C ARG A 111 8.96 -1.55 6.12
N ARG A 112 9.21 -1.47 7.42
CA ARG A 112 9.42 -0.19 8.12
C ARG A 112 10.62 0.56 7.53
N LYS A 113 11.74 -0.13 7.31
CA LYS A 113 12.95 0.49 6.73
C LYS A 113 12.68 1.06 5.33
N VAL A 114 12.02 0.30 4.47
CA VAL A 114 11.62 0.72 3.13
C VAL A 114 10.67 1.91 3.20
N LEU A 115 9.59 1.84 3.99
CA LEU A 115 8.64 2.93 4.14
C LEU A 115 9.31 4.24 4.61
N LEU A 116 10.15 4.16 5.65
CA LEU A 116 10.83 5.34 6.20
C LEU A 116 11.83 5.93 5.21
N THR A 117 12.52 5.09 4.45
CA THR A 117 13.43 5.54 3.39
C THR A 117 12.68 6.19 2.23
N THR A 118 11.57 5.60 1.79
CA THR A 118 10.67 6.18 0.77
C THR A 118 10.15 7.54 1.20
N LEU A 119 9.67 7.66 2.45
CA LEU A 119 9.17 8.92 3.00
C LEU A 119 10.27 9.98 3.11
N ALA A 120 11.46 9.61 3.60
CA ALA A 120 12.59 10.54 3.68
C ALA A 120 12.96 11.09 2.30
N ASN A 121 13.14 10.21 1.31
CA ASN A 121 13.46 10.61 -0.06
C ASN A 121 12.39 11.51 -0.69
N ALA A 122 11.12 11.21 -0.44
CA ALA A 122 10.01 12.01 -0.92
C ALA A 122 10.00 13.41 -0.29
N LEU A 123 10.18 13.50 1.04
CA LEU A 123 10.21 14.77 1.76
C LEU A 123 11.40 15.65 1.35
N ASP A 124 12.58 15.05 1.10
CA ASP A 124 13.73 15.77 0.57
C ASP A 124 13.41 16.41 -0.80
N LYS A 125 12.75 15.66 -1.70
CA LYS A 125 12.35 16.15 -3.02
C LYS A 125 11.28 17.24 -2.93
N ILE A 126 10.33 17.11 -2.01
CA ILE A 126 9.28 18.11 -1.77
C ILE A 126 9.91 19.41 -1.26
N SER A 127 10.77 19.32 -0.24
CA SER A 127 11.48 20.47 0.34
C SER A 127 12.33 21.21 -0.70
N ALA A 128 13.05 20.47 -1.54
CA ALA A 128 13.87 21.07 -2.61
C ALA A 128 13.02 21.86 -3.63
N LYS A 129 11.83 21.34 -4.00
CA LYS A 129 10.92 22.04 -4.93
C LYS A 129 10.39 23.36 -4.34
N GLU A 130 10.02 23.36 -3.07
CA GLU A 130 9.52 24.57 -2.38
C GLU A 130 10.58 25.68 -2.28
N GLN A 131 11.84 25.31 -2.08
CA GLN A 131 12.96 26.26 -2.03
C GLN A 131 13.31 26.88 -3.38
N VAL A 132 13.07 26.17 -4.49
CA VAL A 132 13.28 26.71 -5.84
C VAL A 132 12.21 27.73 -6.19
N ILE A 133 10.94 27.47 -5.84
CA ILE A 133 9.81 28.39 -6.10
C ILE A 133 9.98 29.71 -5.35
N THR A 134 10.52 29.68 -4.13
CA THR A 134 10.72 30.87 -3.29
C THR A 134 11.93 31.74 -3.68
N ARG A 135 12.78 31.28 -4.63
CA ARG A 135 14.01 31.98 -5.05
C ARG A 135 13.95 32.61 -6.45
N ALA A 136 12.82 32.57 -7.15
CA ALA A 136 12.69 33.24 -8.45
C ALA A 136 12.59 34.78 -8.26
N PRO A 137 13.48 35.59 -8.87
CA PRO A 137 13.38 37.05 -8.82
C PRO A 137 12.24 37.54 -9.71
N GLY A 138 11.46 38.49 -9.20
CA GLY A 138 10.46 39.25 -9.97
C GLY A 138 11.07 40.33 -10.87
#